data_AF-A0A7W0UYD7-F1
#
_entry.id   AF-A0A7W0UYD7-F1
#
_cell.length_a   1.000
_cell.length_b   1.000
_cell.length_c   1.000
_cell.angle_alpha   90.00
_cell.angle_beta   90.00
_cell.angle_gamma   90.00
#
_symmetry.space_group_name_H-M   'P 1'
#
loop_
_entity.id
_entity.type
_entity.pdbx_description
1 polymer ?
#
loop_
_entity_poly.entity_id
_entity_poly.type
_entity_poly.pdbx_seq_one_letter_code
_entity_poly.pdbx_strand_id
1 'polypeptide(L)'
;MLIKRPDSIKSSEITDEKLYLARRTFMRGAVLAATTVATGALYRTLLAPNPKTVAEGQSAESAPDQSSLAGENLTPYEDITNYNNFYEFSTDKSAVAQKAKNFVTRPWTVAVEGFVHKPGVYDIDDLLKANPQEERVYRLRCVEGWSM
;
A
#
# COMPACT_ATOMS: atom_id res chain seq x y z
N MET A 1 45.24 -6.43 17.78
CA MET A 1 43.90 -7.09 17.67
C MET A 1 44.04 -8.25 16.70
N LEU A 2 44.10 -9.50 17.19
CA LEU A 2 44.14 -10.69 16.34
C LEU A 2 42.73 -11.03 15.87
N ILE A 3 42.46 -10.85 14.57
CA ILE A 3 41.22 -11.32 13.95
C ILE A 3 41.37 -12.84 13.76
N LYS A 4 40.67 -13.64 14.57
CA LYS A 4 40.58 -15.09 14.38
C LYS A 4 39.77 -15.38 13.12
N ARG A 5 40.27 -16.28 12.27
CA ARG A 5 39.50 -16.81 11.14
C ARG A 5 38.45 -17.77 11.70
N PRO A 6 37.20 -17.72 11.20
CA PRO A 6 36.19 -18.70 11.60
C PRO A 6 36.63 -20.10 11.19
N ASP A 7 36.29 -21.09 12.01
CA ASP A 7 36.60 -22.49 11.73
C ASP A 7 35.93 -22.94 10.43
N SER A 8 36.61 -23.81 9.67
CA SER A 8 36.06 -24.37 8.44
C SER A 8 34.85 -25.25 8.75
N ILE A 9 33.73 -25.01 8.08
CA ILE A 9 32.51 -25.82 8.20
C ILE A 9 32.84 -27.27 7.91
N LYS A 10 32.46 -28.18 8.81
CA LYS A 10 32.73 -29.61 8.61
C LYS A 10 31.83 -30.14 7.51
N SER A 11 32.34 -31.05 6.68
CA SER A 11 31.54 -31.65 5.59
C SER A 11 30.26 -32.34 6.08
N SER A 12 30.23 -32.81 7.33
CA SER A 12 29.04 -33.38 7.97
C SER A 12 27.94 -32.36 8.29
N GLU A 13 28.27 -31.07 8.35
CA GLU A 13 27.32 -29.96 8.56
C GLU A 13 26.77 -29.42 7.23
N ILE A 14 27.38 -29.83 6.11
CA ILE A 14 26.89 -29.51 4.77
C ILE A 14 25.75 -30.48 4.45
N THR A 15 24.61 -29.92 4.04
CA THR A 15 23.48 -30.74 3.57
C THR A 15 23.91 -31.54 2.35
N ASP A 16 23.66 -32.85 2.37
CA ASP A 16 23.91 -33.72 1.23
C ASP A 16 23.23 -33.19 -0.03
N GLU A 17 23.96 -33.22 -1.15
CA GLU A 17 23.50 -32.65 -2.42
C GLU A 17 22.18 -33.28 -2.88
N LYS A 18 22.00 -34.59 -2.70
CA LYS A 18 20.77 -35.28 -3.11
C LYS A 18 19.58 -34.78 -2.29
N LEU A 19 19.79 -34.55 -1.00
CA LEU A 19 18.76 -34.02 -0.11
C LEU A 19 18.41 -32.56 -0.46
N TYR A 20 19.42 -31.74 -0.80
CA TYR A 20 19.20 -30.38 -1.27
C TYR A 20 18.38 -30.35 -2.57
N LEU A 21 18.75 -31.18 -3.56
CA LEU A 21 18.04 -31.26 -4.84
C LEU A 21 16.62 -31.81 -4.67
N ALA A 22 16.41 -32.82 -3.83
CA ALA A 22 15.09 -33.38 -3.53
C ALA A 22 14.14 -32.33 -2.92
N ARG A 23 14.62 -31.51 -1.97
CA ARG A 23 13.85 -30.41 -1.39
C ARG A 23 13.45 -29.37 -2.43
N ARG A 24 14.35 -29.04 -3.35
CA ARG A 24 14.08 -28.07 -4.43
C ARG A 24 13.04 -28.58 -5.42
N THR A 25 13.10 -29.87 -5.76
CA THR A 25 12.09 -30.52 -6.62
C THR A 25 10.72 -30.56 -5.94
N PHE A 26 10.66 -30.89 -4.65
CA PHE A 26 9.42 -30.85 -3.87
C PHE A 26 8.79 -29.46 -3.85
N MET A 27 9.57 -28.40 -3.55
CA MET A 27 9.06 -27.02 -3.54
C MET A 27 8.54 -26.60 -4.91
N ARG A 28 9.22 -26.97 -6.01
CA ARG A 28 8.73 -26.69 -7.38
C ARG A 28 7.39 -27.38 -7.66
N GLY A 29 7.23 -28.63 -7.24
CA GLY A 29 5.97 -29.36 -7.36
C GLY A 29 4.84 -28.71 -6.54
N ALA A 30 5.14 -28.29 -5.31
CA ALA A 30 4.17 -27.65 -4.42
C ALA A 30 3.68 -26.29 -4.96
N VAL A 31 4.58 -25.46 -5.50
CA VAL A 31 4.22 -24.17 -6.13
C VAL A 31 3.31 -24.38 -7.34
N LEU A 32 3.63 -25.35 -8.20
CA LEU A 32 2.81 -25.67 -9.39
C LEU A 32 1.41 -26.18 -9.01
N ALA A 33 1.31 -27.02 -7.97
CA ALA A 33 0.02 -27.48 -7.48
C ALA A 33 -0.81 -26.32 -6.89
N ALA A 34 -0.18 -25.43 -6.11
CA ALA A 34 -0.85 -24.28 -5.50
C ALA A 34 -1.37 -23.27 -6.53
N THR A 35 -0.62 -23.01 -7.61
CA THR A 35 -1.07 -22.08 -8.66
C THR A 35 -2.26 -22.62 -9.45
N THR A 36 -2.34 -23.93 -9.72
CA THR A 36 -3.51 -24.50 -10.43
C THR A 36 -4.81 -24.37 -9.64
N VAL A 37 -4.77 -24.52 -8.31
CA VAL A 37 -5.95 -24.35 -7.44
C VAL A 37 -6.33 -22.88 -7.30
N ALA A 38 -5.34 -21.99 -7.16
CA ALA A 38 -5.58 -20.55 -6.99
C ALA A 38 -6.23 -19.91 -8.24
N THR A 39 -5.78 -20.25 -9.44
CA THR A 39 -6.33 -19.68 -10.69
C THR A 39 -7.78 -20.13 -10.92
N GLY A 40 -8.13 -21.36 -10.56
CA GLY A 40 -9.50 -21.87 -10.66
C GLY A 40 -10.49 -21.19 -9.70
N ALA A 41 -10.03 -20.81 -8.50
CA ALA A 41 -10.85 -20.06 -7.55
C ALA A 41 -11.03 -18.59 -7.96
N LEU A 42 -9.97 -17.96 -8.49
CA LEU A 42 -9.97 -16.55 -8.91
C LEU A 42 -10.89 -16.30 -10.12
N TYR A 43 -10.96 -17.24 -11.07
CA TYR A 43 -11.84 -17.13 -12.23
C TYR A 43 -13.33 -17.10 -11.85
N ARG A 44 -13.70 -17.77 -10.75
CA ARG A 44 -15.09 -17.84 -10.26
C ARG A 44 -15.53 -16.58 -9.51
N THR A 45 -14.60 -15.83 -8.92
CA THR A 45 -14.91 -14.60 -8.18
C THR A 45 -14.93 -13.35 -9.07
N LEU A 46 -14.18 -13.34 -10.18
CA LEU A 46 -14.05 -12.17 -11.06
C LEU A 46 -15.19 -12.00 -12.08
N LEU A 47 -15.99 -13.05 -12.37
CA LEU A 47 -17.10 -13.00 -13.33
C LEU A 47 -18.49 -12.82 -12.69
N ALA A 48 -18.59 -12.61 -11.38
CA ALA A 48 -19.87 -12.36 -10.72
C ALA A 48 -20.32 -10.90 -10.98
N PRO A 49 -21.47 -10.64 -11.64
CA PRO A 49 -21.93 -9.28 -11.87
C PRO A 49 -22.53 -8.72 -10.58
N ASN A 50 -22.02 -7.57 -10.12
CA ASN A 50 -22.65 -6.79 -9.05
C ASN A 50 -23.04 -5.40 -9.57
N PRO A 51 -24.22 -4.87 -9.16
CA PRO A 51 -24.72 -3.59 -9.63
C PRO A 51 -24.01 -2.43 -8.91
N LYS A 52 -23.48 -1.48 -9.67
CA LYS A 52 -22.80 -0.28 -9.16
C LYS A 52 -23.81 0.71 -8.56
N THR A 53 -23.53 1.20 -7.35
CA THR A 53 -24.09 2.46 -6.83
C THR A 53 -22.91 3.39 -6.57
N VAL A 54 -22.83 4.46 -7.37
CA VAL A 54 -21.78 5.47 -7.29
C VAL A 54 -22.30 6.60 -6.40
N ALA A 55 -21.57 6.96 -5.36
CA ALA A 55 -21.79 8.19 -4.61
C ALA A 55 -20.78 9.23 -5.13
N GLU A 56 -21.28 10.31 -5.71
CA GLU A 56 -20.48 11.45 -6.16
C GLU A 56 -19.96 12.24 -4.95
N GLY A 57 -18.65 12.36 -4.83
CA GLY A 57 -17.99 13.31 -3.93
C GLY A 57 -17.78 14.65 -4.65
N GLN A 58 -18.08 15.75 -3.97
CA GLN A 58 -17.96 17.11 -4.49
C GLN A 58 -16.48 17.49 -4.73
N SER A 59 -16.15 17.83 -5.97
CA SER A 59 -14.85 18.40 -6.35
C SER A 59 -14.80 19.90 -6.00
N ALA A 60 -13.80 20.33 -5.25
CA ALA A 60 -13.49 21.75 -5.07
C ALA A 60 -12.78 22.28 -6.34
N GLU A 61 -13.04 23.53 -6.72
CA GLU A 61 -12.37 24.19 -7.85
C GLU A 61 -10.90 24.49 -7.51
N SER A 62 -10.00 23.66 -8.06
CA SER A 62 -8.54 23.83 -7.98
C SER A 62 -8.03 24.85 -9.01
N ALA A 63 -7.03 25.65 -8.62
CA ALA A 63 -6.25 26.47 -9.56
C ALA A 63 -5.55 25.60 -10.64
N PRO A 64 -5.26 26.15 -11.84
CA PRO A 64 -4.80 25.36 -12.98
C PRO A 64 -3.48 24.63 -12.73
N ASP A 65 -3.48 23.36 -13.15
CA ASP A 65 -2.43 22.34 -13.11
C ASP A 65 -1.04 22.88 -13.51
N GLN A 66 -0.15 23.06 -12.52
CA GLN A 66 1.27 23.37 -12.75
C GLN A 66 2.19 22.15 -12.61
N SER A 67 1.65 20.93 -12.53
CA SER A 67 2.49 19.73 -12.35
C SER A 67 2.07 18.54 -13.21
N SER A 68 1.51 18.79 -14.40
CA SER A 68 1.22 17.70 -15.34
C SER A 68 2.46 16.83 -15.53
N LEU A 69 2.41 15.60 -14.99
CA LEU A 69 3.32 14.53 -15.32
C LEU A 69 3.09 14.23 -16.80
N ALA A 70 3.76 14.98 -17.67
CA ALA A 70 3.47 15.00 -19.09
C ALA A 70 3.54 13.57 -19.66
N GLY A 71 2.39 13.04 -20.04
CA GLY A 71 2.26 11.72 -20.69
C GLY A 71 1.95 10.53 -19.78
N GLU A 72 1.67 10.74 -18.49
CA GLU A 72 1.24 9.64 -17.60
C GLU A 72 -0.28 9.53 -17.47
N ASN A 73 -0.76 8.29 -17.40
CA ASN A 73 -2.16 8.02 -17.10
C ASN A 73 -2.39 8.21 -15.60
N LEU A 74 -3.47 8.88 -15.25
CA LEU A 74 -3.91 8.98 -13.86
C LEU A 74 -4.36 7.60 -13.35
N THR A 75 -4.01 7.28 -12.11
CA THR A 75 -4.58 6.11 -11.44
C THR A 75 -6.10 6.28 -11.29
N PRO A 76 -6.91 5.27 -11.63
CA PRO A 76 -8.36 5.34 -11.45
C PRO A 76 -8.76 5.66 -10.01
N TYR A 77 -9.74 6.54 -9.84
CA TYR A 77 -10.22 6.93 -8.51
C TYR A 77 -10.69 5.73 -7.65
N GLU A 78 -11.29 4.72 -8.28
CA GLU A 78 -11.70 3.49 -7.59
C GLU A 78 -10.48 2.76 -6.99
N ASP A 79 -9.33 2.74 -7.68
CA ASP A 79 -8.11 2.10 -7.16
C ASP A 79 -7.50 2.93 -6.01
N ILE A 80 -7.46 4.26 -6.16
CA ILE A 80 -6.95 5.19 -5.13
C ILE A 80 -7.71 5.02 -3.81
N THR A 81 -9.02 4.84 -3.87
CA THR A 81 -9.89 4.80 -2.69
C THR A 81 -10.12 3.40 -2.11
N ASN A 82 -9.70 2.33 -2.80
CA ASN A 82 -9.97 0.96 -2.38
C ASN A 82 -8.73 0.05 -2.29
N TYR A 83 -7.56 0.49 -2.75
CA TYR A 83 -6.29 -0.26 -2.60
C TYR A 83 -5.33 0.50 -1.69
N ASN A 84 -5.49 0.34 -0.37
CA ASN A 84 -4.81 1.18 0.61
C ASN A 84 -3.98 0.40 1.62
N ASN A 85 -2.93 1.03 2.13
CA ASN A 85 -2.26 0.58 3.34
C ASN A 85 -2.71 1.47 4.51
N PHE A 86 -3.56 0.93 5.38
CA PHE A 86 -3.96 1.59 6.62
C PHE A 86 -4.21 0.52 7.70
N TYR A 87 -3.16 0.20 8.45
CA TYR A 87 -3.10 -1.00 9.28
C TYR A 87 -4.00 -0.93 10.51
N GLU A 88 -4.32 0.27 10.97
CA GLU A 88 -5.30 0.55 12.02
C GLU A 88 -6.70 0.00 11.67
N PHE A 89 -7.01 -0.13 10.38
CA PHE A 89 -8.24 -0.74 9.91
C PHE A 89 -8.05 -2.18 9.42
N SER A 90 -6.99 -2.44 8.64
CA SER A 90 -6.74 -3.77 8.06
C SER A 90 -5.33 -3.91 7.49
N THR A 91 -4.79 -5.12 7.50
CA THR A 91 -3.62 -5.50 6.70
C THR A 91 -3.98 -5.95 5.28
N ASP A 92 -5.24 -6.30 5.03
CA ASP A 92 -5.77 -6.55 3.68
C ASP A 92 -6.14 -5.22 3.01
N LYS A 93 -5.49 -4.96 1.87
CA LYS A 93 -5.56 -3.71 1.11
C LYS A 93 -6.96 -3.35 0.65
N SER A 94 -7.73 -4.35 0.25
CA SER A 94 -9.09 -4.16 -0.26
C SER A 94 -10.13 -4.06 0.85
N ALA A 95 -9.77 -4.42 2.09
CA ALA A 95 -10.67 -4.34 3.24
C ALA A 95 -10.60 -3.00 3.98
N VAL A 96 -9.58 -2.17 3.73
CA VAL A 96 -9.39 -0.87 4.41
C VAL A 96 -10.61 0.04 4.18
N ALA A 97 -11.01 0.25 2.93
CA ALA A 97 -12.10 1.16 2.57
C ALA A 97 -13.42 0.80 3.29
N GLN A 98 -13.77 -0.49 3.29
CA GLN A 98 -14.97 -0.97 3.98
C GLN A 98 -14.92 -0.73 5.50
N LYS A 99 -13.76 -0.99 6.11
CA LYS A 99 -13.59 -0.89 7.58
C LYS A 99 -13.44 0.56 8.05
N ALA A 100 -12.88 1.44 7.24
CA ALA A 100 -12.73 2.86 7.53
C ALA A 100 -13.98 3.70 7.25
N LYS A 101 -15.03 3.12 6.63
CA LYS A 101 -16.25 3.83 6.18
C LYS A 101 -16.88 4.73 7.24
N ASN A 102 -16.85 4.32 8.51
CA ASN A 102 -17.48 5.04 9.62
C ASN A 102 -16.45 5.74 10.52
N PHE A 103 -15.23 5.96 10.04
CA PHE A 103 -14.22 6.68 10.80
C PHE A 103 -14.62 8.15 10.95
N VAL A 104 -14.73 8.61 12.19
CA VAL A 104 -15.11 9.99 12.51
C VAL A 104 -13.88 10.88 12.34
N THR A 105 -13.83 11.64 11.24
CA THR A 105 -12.71 12.53 10.89
C THR A 105 -12.92 13.96 11.36
N ARG A 106 -14.09 14.29 11.95
CA ARG A 106 -14.41 15.62 12.47
C ARG A 106 -15.24 15.53 13.76
N PRO A 107 -14.98 16.38 14.77
CA PRO A 107 -13.89 17.37 14.84
C PRO A 107 -12.52 16.69 14.95
N TRP A 108 -11.48 17.32 14.41
CA TRP A 108 -10.11 16.82 14.48
C TRP A 108 -9.13 18.00 14.54
N THR A 109 -8.04 17.81 15.28
CA THR A 109 -7.03 18.86 15.56
C THR A 109 -5.62 18.36 15.31
N VAL A 110 -4.76 19.23 14.81
CA VAL A 110 -3.31 19.02 14.63
C VAL A 110 -2.54 19.84 15.65
N ALA A 111 -1.67 19.20 16.43
CA ALA A 111 -0.70 19.87 17.28
C ALA A 111 0.63 20.04 16.54
N VAL A 112 1.13 21.28 16.46
CA VAL A 112 2.47 21.62 15.96
C VAL A 112 3.34 21.96 17.16
N GLU A 113 4.30 21.08 17.46
CA GLU A 113 5.15 21.14 18.65
C GLU A 113 6.63 20.96 18.29
N GLY A 114 7.51 20.88 19.31
CA GLY A 114 8.94 20.65 19.13
C GLY A 114 9.74 21.93 18.96
N PHE A 115 10.78 21.90 18.11
CA PHE A 115 11.71 23.02 17.94
C PHE A 115 11.17 24.05 16.95
N VAL A 116 10.12 24.75 17.38
CA VAL A 116 9.41 25.78 16.59
C VAL A 116 9.23 27.05 17.41
N HIS A 117 9.24 28.21 16.75
CA HIS A 117 9.05 29.50 17.43
C HIS A 117 7.61 29.75 17.87
N LYS A 118 6.63 29.18 17.16
CA LYS A 118 5.20 29.39 17.38
C LYS A 118 4.48 28.03 17.40
N PRO A 119 4.54 27.28 18.51
CA PRO A 119 3.75 26.07 18.66
C PRO A 119 2.25 26.42 18.72
N GLY A 120 1.40 25.46 18.35
CA GLY A 120 -0.06 25.68 18.33
C GLY A 120 -0.86 24.41 18.04
N VAL A 121 -2.15 24.45 18.39
CA VAL A 121 -3.13 23.42 18.03
C VAL A 121 -4.12 24.05 17.06
N TYR A 122 -4.32 23.42 15.92
CA TYR A 122 -5.15 23.90 14.82
C TYR A 122 -6.27 22.92 14.57
N ASP A 123 -7.50 23.40 14.40
CA ASP A 123 -8.56 22.54 13.88
C ASP A 123 -8.44 22.39 12.34
N ILE A 124 -9.21 21.46 11.77
CA ILE A 124 -9.19 21.23 10.33
C ILE A 124 -9.62 22.46 9.51
N ASP A 125 -10.51 23.31 10.04
CA ASP A 125 -11.02 24.48 9.34
C ASP A 125 -10.02 25.65 9.37
N ASP A 126 -9.20 25.76 10.42
CA ASP A 126 -8.04 26.66 10.49
C ASP A 126 -7.05 26.34 9.37
N LEU A 127 -6.74 25.04 9.18
CA LEU A 127 -5.79 24.58 8.17
C LEU A 127 -6.28 24.85 6.74
N LEU A 128 -7.57 24.60 6.48
CA LEU A 128 -8.18 24.80 5.17
C LEU A 128 -8.28 26.29 4.78
N LYS A 129 -8.34 27.20 5.76
CA LYS A 129 -8.38 28.65 5.54
C LYS A 129 -6.99 29.29 5.45
N ALA A 130 -5.97 28.64 5.99
CA ALA A 130 -4.64 29.23 6.12
C ALA A 130 -3.98 29.55 4.77
N ASN A 131 -4.23 28.76 3.73
CA ASN A 131 -3.69 28.95 2.39
C ASN A 131 -4.71 28.54 1.30
N PRO A 132 -4.61 29.08 0.08
CA PRO A 132 -5.36 28.56 -1.07
C PRO A 132 -5.06 27.08 -1.29
N GLN A 133 -6.08 26.30 -1.66
CA GLN A 133 -5.90 24.90 -2.03
C GLN A 133 -5.22 24.79 -3.40
N GLU A 134 -4.26 23.87 -3.49
CA GLU A 134 -3.57 23.54 -4.72
C GLU A 134 -3.81 22.07 -5.06
N GLU A 135 -4.16 21.79 -6.30
CA GLU A 135 -4.14 20.42 -6.83
C GLU A 135 -2.75 20.13 -7.38
N ARG A 136 -2.20 18.98 -6.99
CA ARG A 136 -0.88 18.53 -7.42
C ARG A 136 -0.96 17.08 -7.86
N VAL A 137 -0.63 16.83 -9.11
CA VAL A 137 -0.55 15.47 -9.66
C VAL A 137 0.81 14.88 -9.30
N TYR A 138 0.81 13.90 -8.40
CA TYR A 138 2.02 13.21 -7.92
C TYR A 138 1.95 11.72 -8.18
N ARG A 139 3.13 11.11 -8.29
CA ARG A 139 3.31 9.65 -8.23
C ARG A 139 3.40 9.21 -6.77
N LEU A 140 2.63 8.21 -6.37
CA LEU A 140 2.72 7.59 -5.06
C LEU A 140 3.39 6.22 -5.21
N ARG A 141 4.61 6.06 -4.70
CA ARG A 141 5.36 4.80 -4.74
C ARG A 141 5.38 4.15 -3.35
N CYS A 142 4.65 3.06 -3.17
CA CYS A 142 4.70 2.27 -1.93
C CYS A 142 6.00 1.46 -1.85
N VAL A 143 6.62 1.29 -0.69
CA VAL A 143 7.84 0.45 -0.57
C VAL A 143 7.64 -1.01 -1.04
N GLU A 144 6.41 -1.52 -1.05
CA GLU A 144 6.06 -2.91 -1.36
C GLU A 144 6.09 -3.29 -2.86
N GLY A 145 6.47 -2.38 -3.76
CA GLY A 145 6.64 -2.68 -5.18
C GLY A 145 5.53 -2.20 -6.13
N TRP A 146 4.50 -1.51 -5.64
CA TRP A 146 3.45 -0.90 -6.46
C TRP A 146 3.49 0.64 -6.42
N SER A 147 2.80 1.27 -7.38
CA SER A 147 2.66 2.72 -7.47
C SER A 147 1.27 3.14 -7.95
N MET A 148 0.92 4.39 -7.70
CA MET A 148 -0.22 5.13 -8.24
C MET A 148 0.24 6.46 -8.84
#